data_AF-A0A0E0I7F7-F1
#
_entry.id   AF-A0A0E0I7F7-F1
#
_cell.length_a   1.000
_cell.length_b   1.000
_cell.length_c   1.000
_cell.angle_alpha   90.00
_cell.angle_beta   90.00
_cell.angle_gamma   90.00
#
_symmetry.space_group_name_H-M   'P 1'
#
loop_
_entity.id
_entity.type
_entity.pdbx_description
1 polymer ?
#
loop_
_entity_poly.entity_id
_entity_poly.type
_entity_poly.pdbx_seq_one_letter_code
_entity_poly.pdbx_strand_id
1 'polypeptide(L)'
;MAAAASARVVSTPPSPSSSSSSSSPAAAASASPAASAVVWASNHLLGNGHIVVVLLRSWSEFARTGTFAGGLNLDRSVLSRPHSPPRYSAAVDGMFVPWDHEHEVNPLTGEASFVERLYYVEAADIARLREEARATSVQAVSAYLWKKLAAVVSSSASIAKSDTAARRCSMGYWVDLRWRVRSPDFCRALRSYVGNATTYVEREEPADAVLKKPLGEVAAMVREVAAKLPAARSASVSAARCPPPPAALLAPALAGPPPCW
;
A
#
# COMPACT_ATOMS: atom_id res chain seq x y z
N MET A 1 16.08 -12.83 12.34
CA MET A 1 14.85 -13.65 12.39
C MET A 1 14.44 -13.95 10.96
N ALA A 2 14.72 -15.16 10.50
CA ALA A 2 14.51 -15.59 9.12
C ALA A 2 13.03 -15.89 8.87
N ALA A 3 12.44 -15.30 7.83
CA ALA A 3 11.15 -15.73 7.32
C ALA A 3 11.37 -17.00 6.48
N ALA A 4 11.11 -18.17 7.07
CA ALA A 4 11.07 -19.43 6.35
C ALA A 4 9.68 -19.58 5.72
N ALA A 5 9.61 -19.58 4.38
CA ALA A 5 8.44 -20.08 3.68
C ALA A 5 8.61 -21.61 3.53
N SER A 6 7.77 -22.39 4.20
CA SER A 6 7.70 -23.85 4.02
C SER A 6 6.37 -24.20 3.38
N ALA A 7 6.41 -24.83 2.20
CA ALA A 7 5.24 -25.38 1.55
C ALA A 7 5.11 -26.86 1.94
N ARG A 8 4.00 -27.25 2.57
CA ARG A 8 3.67 -28.65 2.81
C ARG A 8 2.40 -28.98 2.03
N VAL A 9 2.51 -29.91 1.08
CA VAL A 9 1.35 -30.57 0.48
C VAL A 9 0.83 -31.55 1.53
N VAL A 10 -0.33 -31.25 2.11
CA VAL A 10 -1.03 -32.17 3.01
C VAL A 10 -2.29 -32.64 2.28
N SER A 11 -2.24 -33.85 1.77
CA SER A 11 -3.43 -34.60 1.40
C SER A 11 -3.89 -35.36 2.65
N THR A 12 -4.98 -34.95 3.29
CA THR A 12 -5.63 -35.79 4.31
C THR A 12 -7.16 -35.70 4.27
N PRO A 13 -7.86 -36.85 4.41
CA PRO A 13 -9.32 -36.99 4.33
C PRO A 13 -10.02 -36.49 5.62
N PRO A 14 -11.36 -36.53 5.76
CA PRO A 14 -12.11 -35.52 6.49
C PRO A 14 -11.96 -35.60 8.03
N SER A 15 -11.88 -34.39 8.61
CA SER A 15 -12.26 -33.87 9.96
C SER A 15 -12.69 -34.84 11.08
N PRO A 16 -12.45 -34.52 12.39
CA PRO A 16 -12.73 -33.20 12.96
C PRO A 16 -11.82 -32.65 14.10
N SER A 17 -12.04 -31.35 14.36
CA SER A 17 -11.85 -30.60 15.62
C SER A 17 -10.47 -30.49 16.28
N SER A 18 -9.91 -29.27 16.28
CA SER A 18 -9.61 -28.46 17.48
C SER A 18 -8.56 -27.37 17.20
N SER A 19 -8.62 -26.32 18.01
CA SER A 19 -7.97 -25.02 17.97
C SER A 19 -6.44 -24.99 17.91
N SER A 20 -5.87 -24.02 17.18
CA SER A 20 -4.79 -23.14 17.69
C SER A 20 -4.48 -22.01 16.71
N SER A 21 -4.54 -20.78 17.20
CA SER A 21 -4.19 -19.54 16.51
C SER A 21 -2.68 -19.36 16.49
N SER A 22 -2.06 -19.61 15.35
CA SER A 22 -0.73 -19.07 15.02
C SER A 22 -0.65 -18.79 13.51
N SER A 23 -0.91 -17.55 13.11
CA SER A 23 -0.88 -17.14 11.70
C SER A 23 0.55 -16.85 11.25
N SER A 24 1.28 -17.93 10.97
CA SER A 24 2.35 -17.89 9.95
C SER A 24 1.71 -17.66 8.58
N PRO A 25 2.39 -17.02 7.60
CA PRO A 25 1.85 -16.87 6.26
C PRO A 25 1.73 -18.27 5.61
N ALA A 26 0.51 -18.79 5.56
CA ALA A 26 0.19 -20.06 4.93
C ALA A 26 -0.51 -19.79 3.60
N ALA A 27 0.04 -20.34 2.51
CA ALA A 27 -0.69 -20.46 1.26
C ALA A 27 -1.66 -21.65 1.39
N ALA A 28 -2.95 -21.38 1.36
CA ALA A 28 -3.97 -22.42 1.32
C ALA A 28 -4.31 -22.72 -0.15
N ALA A 29 -4.27 -23.99 -0.53
CA ALA A 29 -4.76 -24.45 -1.82
C ALA A 29 -6.10 -25.16 -1.63
N SER A 30 -7.15 -24.71 -2.33
CA SER A 30 -8.39 -25.47 -2.48
C SER A 30 -8.36 -26.14 -3.86
N ALA A 31 -8.62 -27.45 -3.89
CA ALA A 31 -8.65 -28.22 -5.12
C ALA A 31 -10.07 -28.74 -5.36
N SER A 32 -10.63 -28.38 -6.51
CA SER A 32 -11.67 -29.16 -7.20
C SER A 32 -10.97 -30.00 -8.27
N PRO A 33 -11.50 -31.15 -8.74
CA PRO A 33 -10.84 -32.02 -9.72
C PRO A 33 -10.38 -31.35 -11.02
N ALA A 34 -10.87 -30.14 -11.34
CA ALA A 34 -10.54 -29.40 -12.55
C ALA A 34 -9.78 -28.07 -12.31
N ALA A 35 -9.59 -27.63 -11.07
CA ALA A 35 -8.94 -26.35 -10.78
C ALA A 35 -8.30 -26.32 -9.39
N SER A 36 -7.07 -25.79 -9.33
CA SER A 36 -6.39 -25.44 -8.08
C SER A 36 -6.37 -23.92 -7.92
N ALA A 37 -6.77 -23.43 -6.75
CA ALA A 37 -6.58 -22.04 -6.36
C ALA A 37 -5.37 -21.91 -5.44
N VAL A 38 -4.59 -20.85 -5.57
CA VAL A 38 -3.52 -20.51 -4.64
C VAL A 38 -3.88 -19.17 -3.99
N VAL A 39 -4.11 -19.18 -2.68
CA VAL A 39 -4.41 -17.97 -1.91
C VAL A 39 -3.15 -17.50 -1.21
N TRP A 40 -2.89 -16.19 -1.27
CA TRP A 40 -1.80 -15.55 -0.55
C TRP A 40 -2.34 -14.52 0.43
N ALA A 41 -1.76 -14.52 1.63
CA ALA A 41 -1.99 -13.49 2.64
C ALA A 41 -0.66 -12.76 2.90
N SER A 42 -0.75 -11.45 3.09
CA SER A 42 0.41 -10.63 3.46
C SER A 42 0.01 -9.58 4.49
N ASN A 43 0.93 -9.26 5.39
CA ASN A 43 0.75 -8.12 6.28
C ASN A 43 1.13 -6.85 5.51
N HIS A 44 0.17 -5.95 5.30
CA HIS A 44 0.38 -4.70 4.55
C HIS A 44 1.42 -3.77 5.20
N LEU A 45 1.74 -3.94 6.50
CA LEU A 45 2.86 -3.23 7.14
C LEU A 45 4.21 -3.61 6.55
N LEU A 46 4.35 -4.84 6.04
CA LEU A 46 5.59 -5.33 5.46
C LEU A 46 5.79 -4.82 4.03
N GLY A 47 4.71 -4.54 3.31
CA GLY A 47 4.77 -3.94 1.98
C GLY A 47 3.43 -3.82 1.26
N ASN A 48 3.44 -3.02 0.20
CA ASN A 48 2.26 -2.69 -0.60
C ASN A 48 2.00 -3.71 -1.73
N GLY A 49 0.87 -3.56 -2.43
CA GLY A 49 0.48 -4.47 -3.51
C GLY A 49 1.54 -4.67 -4.61
N HIS A 50 2.39 -3.67 -4.87
CA HIS A 50 3.50 -3.81 -5.81
C HIS A 50 4.46 -4.93 -5.40
N ILE A 51 4.90 -4.95 -4.14
CA ILE A 51 5.86 -5.98 -3.69
C ILE A 51 5.20 -7.35 -3.59
N VAL A 52 3.90 -7.43 -3.30
CA VAL A 52 3.16 -8.70 -3.35
C VAL A 52 3.22 -9.29 -4.76
N VAL A 53 2.98 -8.48 -5.80
CA VAL A 53 3.08 -8.93 -7.20
C VAL A 53 4.50 -9.32 -7.58
N VAL A 54 5.51 -8.56 -7.14
CA VAL A 54 6.92 -8.91 -7.38
C VAL A 54 7.25 -10.26 -6.74
N LEU A 55 6.90 -10.48 -5.47
CA LEU A 55 7.14 -11.75 -4.78
C LEU A 55 6.42 -12.92 -5.44
N LEU A 56 5.18 -12.74 -5.90
CA LEU A 56 4.44 -13.77 -6.62
C LEU A 56 5.10 -14.12 -7.96
N ARG A 57 5.60 -13.12 -8.69
CA ARG A 57 6.36 -13.33 -9.93
C ARG A 57 7.69 -14.04 -9.67
N SER A 58 8.44 -13.60 -8.66
CA SER A 58 9.69 -14.21 -8.22
C SER A 58 9.50 -15.67 -7.82
N TRP A 59 8.46 -15.95 -7.02
CA TRP A 59 8.13 -17.31 -6.61
C TRP A 59 7.73 -18.18 -7.81
N SER A 60 6.95 -17.63 -8.75
CA SER A 60 6.57 -18.34 -9.98
C SER A 60 7.76 -18.61 -10.91
N GLU A 61 8.74 -17.71 -10.98
CA GLU A 61 10.00 -17.92 -11.72
C GLU A 61 10.86 -18.98 -11.05
N PHE A 62 11.01 -18.89 -9.73
CA PHE A 62 11.74 -19.86 -8.94
C PHE A 62 11.14 -21.26 -9.06
N ALA A 63 9.82 -21.39 -8.96
CA ALA A 63 9.12 -22.67 -9.12
C ALA A 63 9.33 -23.30 -10.51
N ARG A 64 9.46 -22.49 -11.57
CA ARG A 64 9.66 -22.98 -12.94
C ARG A 64 11.13 -23.26 -13.30
N THR A 65 12.06 -22.48 -12.77
CA THR A 65 13.46 -22.47 -13.24
C THR A 65 14.47 -22.89 -12.17
N GLY A 66 14.05 -22.99 -10.91
CA GLY A 66 14.94 -23.21 -9.77
C GLY A 66 15.81 -22.00 -9.42
N THR A 67 15.66 -20.87 -10.12
CA THR A 67 16.47 -19.66 -9.94
C THR A 67 15.59 -18.43 -9.86
N PHE A 68 16.15 -17.34 -9.32
CA PHE A 68 15.49 -16.03 -9.30
C PHE A 68 16.50 -14.94 -9.67
N ALA A 69 16.27 -14.29 -10.80
CA ALA A 69 17.12 -13.22 -11.29
C ALA A 69 16.53 -11.85 -10.92
N GLY A 70 17.10 -11.18 -9.90
CA GLY A 70 16.73 -9.81 -9.56
C GLY A 70 16.62 -9.58 -8.06
N GLY A 71 17.75 -9.39 -7.40
CA GLY A 71 17.82 -9.23 -5.95
C GLY A 71 16.80 -8.25 -5.36
N LEU A 72 16.30 -8.60 -4.18
CA LEU A 72 15.37 -7.79 -3.41
C LEU A 72 16.16 -6.80 -2.54
N ASN A 73 15.79 -5.51 -2.60
CA ASN A 73 16.37 -4.51 -1.72
C ASN A 73 15.60 -4.45 -0.40
N LEU A 74 16.19 -5.00 0.66
CA LEU A 74 15.62 -5.05 2.01
C LEU A 74 15.99 -3.83 2.87
N ASP A 75 16.81 -2.91 2.36
CA ASP A 75 17.26 -1.72 3.10
C ASP A 75 16.12 -0.72 3.27
N ARG A 76 15.49 -0.73 4.44
CA ARG A 76 14.43 0.20 4.84
C ARG A 76 14.92 1.64 4.98
N SER A 77 16.23 1.84 5.19
CA SER A 77 16.81 3.18 5.38
C SER A 77 16.73 4.06 4.12
N VAL A 78 16.46 3.46 2.96
CA VAL A 78 16.22 4.17 1.69
C VAL A 78 15.11 5.21 1.82
N LEU A 79 14.07 4.96 2.63
CA LEU A 79 12.95 5.89 2.83
C LEU A 79 12.98 6.61 4.18
N SER A 80 13.92 6.28 5.07
CA SER A 80 13.92 6.73 6.46
C SER A 80 14.86 7.91 6.74
N ARG A 81 15.46 8.54 5.72
CA ARG A 81 16.34 9.70 5.92
C ARG A 81 15.53 11.00 5.93
N PRO A 82 15.35 11.65 7.10
CA PRO A 82 14.67 12.93 7.16
C PRO A 82 15.54 14.04 6.57
N HIS A 83 14.90 15.16 6.22
CA HIS A 83 15.62 16.39 5.89
C HIS A 83 16.42 16.91 7.09
N SER A 84 17.57 17.52 6.83
CA SER A 84 18.36 18.28 7.81
C SER A 84 18.62 19.69 7.27
N PRO A 85 18.04 20.75 7.86
CA PRO A 85 17.11 20.72 8.99
C PRO A 85 15.76 20.08 8.61
N PRO A 86 14.97 19.59 9.60
CA PRO A 86 13.64 19.05 9.35
C PRO A 86 12.75 20.07 8.64
N ARG A 87 12.05 19.60 7.60
CA ARG A 87 11.10 20.40 6.82
C ARG A 87 9.87 19.55 6.54
N TYR A 88 8.72 20.03 6.99
CA TYR A 88 7.43 19.38 6.80
C TYR A 88 6.47 20.39 6.17
N SER A 89 5.63 19.93 5.26
CA SER A 89 4.54 20.75 4.73
C SER A 89 3.28 20.52 5.58
N ALA A 90 2.34 21.46 5.54
CA ALA A 90 1.02 21.29 6.17
C ALA A 90 0.27 20.04 5.67
N ALA A 91 0.66 19.49 4.51
CA ALA A 91 0.12 18.23 4.02
C ALA A 91 0.52 17.03 4.88
N VAL A 92 1.67 17.08 5.56
CA VAL A 92 2.09 16.04 6.51
C VAL A 92 1.22 16.08 7.76
N ASP A 93 0.90 17.27 8.27
CA ASP A 93 0.03 17.42 9.45
C ASP A 93 -1.36 16.83 9.18
N GLY A 94 -1.90 17.05 7.98
CA GLY A 94 -3.18 16.47 7.55
C GLY A 94 -3.19 14.94 7.39
N MET A 95 -2.05 14.25 7.48
CA MET A 95 -2.00 12.78 7.46
C MET A 95 -2.25 12.15 8.84
N PHE A 96 -2.18 12.93 9.91
CA PHE A 96 -2.36 12.46 11.27
C PHE A 96 -3.64 13.05 11.84
N VAL A 97 -4.48 12.18 12.37
CA VAL A 97 -5.64 12.57 13.16
C VAL A 97 -5.38 12.22 14.62
N PRO A 98 -5.85 13.05 15.58
CA PRO A 98 -5.89 12.64 16.97
C PRO A 98 -6.60 11.30 17.10
N TRP A 99 -6.08 10.47 17.98
CA TRP A 99 -6.71 9.19 18.28
C TRP A 99 -8.08 9.42 18.90
N ASP A 100 -9.11 8.79 18.32
CA ASP A 100 -10.48 8.84 18.80
C ASP A 100 -11.07 7.42 18.82
N HIS A 101 -11.23 6.89 20.02
CA HIS A 101 -11.74 5.54 20.25
C HIS A 101 -13.23 5.40 19.89
N GLU A 102 -14.02 6.48 19.92
CA GLU A 102 -15.47 6.39 19.65
C GLU A 102 -15.78 6.18 18.17
N HIS A 103 -14.89 6.64 17.29
CA HIS A 103 -15.03 6.54 15.84
C HIS A 103 -14.11 5.47 15.22
N GLU A 104 -13.49 4.62 16.04
CA GLU A 104 -12.61 3.58 15.54
C GLU A 104 -13.42 2.50 14.83
N VAL A 105 -13.09 2.25 13.56
CA VAL A 105 -13.67 1.13 12.82
C VAL A 105 -13.06 -0.15 13.36
N ASN A 106 -13.84 -0.95 14.10
CA ASN A 106 -13.39 -2.27 14.53
C ASN A 106 -13.20 -3.18 13.30
N PRO A 107 -11.96 -3.50 12.89
CA PRO A 107 -11.72 -4.26 11.67
C PRO A 107 -12.26 -5.69 11.76
N LEU A 108 -12.43 -6.22 12.98
CA LEU A 108 -13.00 -7.55 13.21
C LEU A 108 -14.50 -7.62 12.89
N THR A 109 -15.17 -6.46 12.88
CA THR A 109 -16.59 -6.35 12.50
C THR A 109 -16.79 -5.94 11.04
N GLY A 110 -15.71 -5.63 10.32
CA GLY A 110 -15.76 -5.15 8.94
C GLY A 110 -16.50 -6.11 8.02
N GLU A 111 -16.16 -7.40 8.05
CA GLU A 111 -16.78 -8.42 7.18
C GLU A 111 -18.29 -8.55 7.42
N ALA A 112 -18.75 -8.41 8.67
CA ALA A 112 -20.17 -8.43 9.00
C ALA A 112 -20.90 -7.12 8.65
N SER A 113 -20.16 -6.02 8.48
CA SER A 113 -20.73 -4.68 8.28
C SER A 113 -20.77 -4.24 6.81
N PHE A 114 -19.99 -4.89 5.94
CA PHE A 114 -19.87 -4.53 4.53
C PHE A 114 -20.24 -5.69 3.61
N VAL A 115 -20.89 -5.35 2.49
CA VAL A 115 -21.15 -6.31 1.40
C VAL A 115 -20.12 -6.06 0.30
N GLU A 116 -19.28 -7.05 0.03
CA GLU A 116 -18.35 -7.01 -1.10
C GLU A 116 -19.06 -7.43 -2.39
N ARG A 117 -18.86 -6.66 -3.46
CA ARG A 117 -19.40 -6.95 -4.79
C ARG A 117 -18.34 -6.71 -5.85
N LEU A 118 -18.15 -7.71 -6.72
CA LEU A 118 -17.33 -7.59 -7.91
C LEU A 118 -18.18 -7.08 -9.08
N TYR A 119 -17.76 -5.98 -9.68
CA TYR A 119 -18.40 -5.41 -10.85
C TYR A 119 -17.51 -5.64 -12.07
N TYR A 120 -18.06 -6.32 -13.07
CA TYR A 120 -17.45 -6.44 -14.38
C TYR A 120 -17.89 -5.26 -15.25
N VAL A 121 -16.94 -4.64 -15.96
CA VAL A 121 -17.19 -3.51 -16.87
C VAL A 121 -16.60 -3.87 -18.23
N GLU A 122 -17.44 -3.84 -19.26
CA GLU A 122 -17.02 -4.17 -20.62
C GLU A 122 -16.01 -3.16 -21.16
N ALA A 123 -15.11 -3.62 -22.03
CA ALA A 123 -14.14 -2.74 -22.69
C ALA A 123 -14.82 -1.63 -23.50
N ALA A 124 -15.98 -1.92 -24.12
CA ALA A 124 -16.77 -0.94 -24.86
C ALA A 124 -17.34 0.16 -23.95
N ASP A 125 -17.79 -0.20 -22.74
CA ASP A 125 -18.26 0.78 -21.76
C ASP A 125 -17.12 1.66 -21.24
N ILE A 126 -15.93 1.08 -21.00
CA ILE A 126 -14.73 1.84 -20.64
C ILE A 126 -14.36 2.82 -21.76
N ALA A 127 -14.43 2.39 -23.03
CA ALA A 127 -14.18 3.24 -24.17
C ALA A 127 -15.19 4.40 -24.25
N ARG A 128 -16.49 4.12 -24.06
CA ARG A 128 -17.53 5.17 -24.02
C ARG A 128 -17.26 6.19 -22.91
N LEU A 129 -16.94 5.73 -21.70
CA LEU A 129 -16.60 6.60 -20.58
C LEU A 129 -15.37 7.47 -20.89
N ARG A 130 -14.36 6.87 -21.53
CA ARG A 130 -13.13 7.56 -21.92
C ARG A 130 -13.40 8.70 -22.90
N GLU A 131 -14.23 8.45 -23.91
CA GLU A 131 -14.61 9.45 -24.91
C GLU A 131 -15.47 10.57 -24.31
N GLU A 132 -16.47 10.22 -23.49
CA GLU A 132 -17.31 11.19 -22.79
C GLU A 132 -16.49 12.07 -21.84
N ALA A 133 -15.57 11.47 -21.09
CA ALA A 133 -14.72 12.17 -20.14
C ALA A 133 -13.55 12.92 -20.80
N ARG A 134 -13.20 12.58 -22.06
CA ARG A 134 -11.97 13.00 -22.74
C ARG A 134 -10.72 12.82 -21.85
N ALA A 135 -10.61 11.63 -21.25
CA ALA A 135 -9.60 11.33 -20.22
C ALA A 135 -8.96 9.95 -20.44
N THR A 136 -8.05 9.51 -19.58
CA THR A 136 -7.58 8.10 -19.60
C THR A 136 -8.64 7.17 -19.04
N SER A 137 -8.56 5.86 -19.33
CA SER A 137 -9.53 4.87 -18.81
C SER A 137 -9.62 4.89 -17.28
N VAL A 138 -8.50 4.97 -16.57
CA VAL A 138 -8.48 5.06 -15.10
C VAL A 138 -9.18 6.33 -14.62
N GLN A 139 -8.89 7.48 -15.25
CA GLN A 139 -9.51 8.75 -14.88
C GLN A 139 -11.02 8.74 -15.12
N ALA A 140 -11.45 8.21 -16.27
CA ALA A 140 -12.86 8.15 -16.66
C ALA A 140 -13.66 7.20 -15.75
N VAL A 141 -13.14 5.99 -15.51
CA VAL A 141 -13.78 5.02 -14.61
C VAL A 141 -13.82 5.53 -13.18
N SER A 142 -12.74 6.12 -12.67
CA SER A 142 -12.77 6.72 -11.33
C SER A 142 -13.74 7.89 -11.22
N ALA A 143 -13.82 8.76 -12.23
CA ALA A 143 -14.79 9.85 -12.24
C ALA A 143 -16.24 9.34 -12.23
N TYR A 144 -16.51 8.30 -13.02
CA TYR A 144 -17.80 7.62 -13.03
C TYR A 144 -18.16 7.03 -11.65
N LEU A 145 -17.22 6.29 -11.04
CA LEU A 145 -17.40 5.71 -9.71
C LEU A 145 -17.61 6.79 -8.65
N TRP A 146 -16.85 7.89 -8.70
CA TRP A 146 -17.03 9.02 -7.79
C TRP A 146 -18.45 9.59 -7.89
N LYS A 147 -18.95 9.82 -9.10
CA LYS A 147 -20.33 10.30 -9.30
C LYS A 147 -21.36 9.30 -8.77
N LYS A 148 -21.16 7.99 -8.95
CA LYS A 148 -22.08 6.97 -8.43
C LYS A 148 -22.08 6.93 -6.90
N LEU A 149 -20.92 6.98 -6.27
CA LEU A 149 -20.81 7.03 -4.81
C LEU A 149 -21.36 8.35 -4.24
N ALA A 150 -21.11 9.48 -4.92
CA ALA A 150 -21.68 10.77 -4.56
C ALA A 150 -23.22 10.75 -4.65
N ALA A 151 -23.81 10.06 -5.63
CA ALA A 151 -25.26 9.88 -5.71
C ALA A 151 -25.80 9.17 -4.47
N VAL A 152 -25.14 8.09 -4.05
CA VAL A 152 -25.51 7.33 -2.85
C VAL A 152 -25.43 8.20 -1.60
N VAL A 153 -24.33 8.95 -1.43
CA VAL A 153 -24.14 9.88 -0.30
C VAL A 153 -25.23 10.96 -0.29
N SER A 154 -25.50 11.58 -1.44
CA SER A 154 -26.51 12.65 -1.57
C SER A 154 -27.92 12.15 -1.25
N SER A 155 -28.26 10.93 -1.67
CA SER A 155 -29.58 10.32 -1.44
C SER A 155 -29.71 9.59 -0.09
N SER A 156 -28.64 9.49 0.71
CA SER A 156 -28.67 8.68 1.93
C SER A 156 -29.68 9.23 2.95
N ALA A 157 -30.59 8.37 3.38
CA ALA A 157 -31.56 8.68 4.43
C ALA A 157 -30.92 8.73 5.83
N SER A 158 -29.77 8.07 6.02
CA SER A 158 -29.05 8.06 7.31
C SER A 158 -28.32 9.38 7.59
N ILE A 159 -28.14 10.22 6.58
CA ILE A 159 -27.46 11.51 6.71
C ILE A 159 -28.52 12.61 6.65
N ALA A 160 -28.68 13.36 7.75
CA ALA A 160 -29.65 14.45 7.81
C ALA A 160 -29.43 15.45 6.66
N LYS A 161 -30.51 15.98 6.08
CA LYS A 161 -30.42 16.95 4.96
C LYS A 161 -29.67 18.22 5.31
N SER A 162 -29.75 18.62 6.58
CA SER A 162 -29.03 19.77 7.13
C SER A 162 -27.54 19.51 7.37
N ASP A 163 -27.12 18.24 7.45
CA ASP A 163 -25.73 17.88 7.72
C ASP A 163 -24.90 17.90 6.43
N THR A 164 -24.52 19.11 6.02
CA THR A 164 -23.71 19.34 4.82
C THR A 164 -22.26 18.85 4.99
N ALA A 165 -21.77 18.72 6.22
CA ALA A 165 -20.44 18.21 6.53
C ALA A 165 -20.36 16.71 6.28
N ALA A 166 -21.38 15.95 6.69
CA ALA A 166 -21.47 14.51 6.41
C ALA A 166 -21.81 14.16 4.95
N ARG A 167 -22.32 15.12 4.16
CA ARG A 167 -22.70 14.92 2.73
C ARG A 167 -21.58 15.21 1.75
N ARG A 168 -20.40 14.71 2.08
CA ARG A 168 -19.19 14.89 1.31
C ARG A 168 -18.71 13.52 0.81
N CYS A 169 -18.09 13.52 -0.36
CA CYS A 169 -17.65 12.29 -1.00
C CYS A 169 -16.20 12.49 -1.47
N SER A 170 -15.32 11.66 -0.92
CA SER A 170 -13.90 11.68 -1.25
C SER A 170 -13.53 10.73 -2.37
N MET A 171 -12.51 11.11 -3.13
CA MET A 171 -11.77 10.22 -4.01
C MET A 171 -10.30 10.22 -3.58
N GLY A 172 -9.82 9.05 -3.16
CA GLY A 172 -8.44 8.81 -2.75
C GLY A 172 -7.68 7.92 -3.73
N TYR A 173 -6.39 8.20 -3.93
CA TYR A 173 -5.49 7.37 -4.72
C TYR A 173 -4.26 6.98 -3.91
N TRP A 174 -3.97 5.69 -3.89
CA TRP A 174 -2.64 5.19 -3.56
C TRP A 174 -1.67 5.48 -4.69
N VAL A 175 -0.58 6.17 -4.37
CA VAL A 175 0.47 6.50 -5.33
C VAL A 175 1.74 5.75 -4.97
N ASP A 176 2.20 4.93 -5.91
CA ASP A 176 3.47 4.23 -5.82
C ASP A 176 4.63 5.19 -6.14
N LEU A 177 5.42 5.49 -5.11
CA LEU A 177 6.54 6.43 -5.14
C LEU A 177 7.65 5.95 -6.06
N ARG A 178 7.74 4.64 -6.35
CA ARG A 178 8.71 4.06 -7.28
C ARG A 178 8.61 4.66 -8.68
N TRP A 179 7.43 5.14 -9.07
CA TRP A 179 7.16 5.77 -10.37
C TRP A 179 7.17 7.30 -10.33
N ARG A 180 7.20 7.89 -9.13
CA ARG A 180 7.15 9.35 -8.90
C ARG A 180 8.49 9.95 -8.55
N VAL A 181 9.33 9.22 -7.83
CA VAL A 181 10.68 9.66 -7.53
C VAL A 181 11.52 9.55 -8.81
N ARG A 182 12.12 10.66 -9.22
CA ARG A 182 12.96 10.75 -10.44
C ARG A 182 14.44 10.93 -10.16
N SER A 183 14.83 11.09 -8.89
CA SER A 183 16.24 11.13 -8.50
C SER A 183 16.91 9.79 -8.85
N PRO A 184 17.99 9.75 -9.66
CA PRO A 184 18.59 8.50 -10.13
C PRO A 184 18.95 7.50 -9.03
N ASP A 185 19.51 7.98 -7.93
CA ASP A 185 19.95 7.14 -6.80
C ASP A 185 18.74 6.46 -6.13
N PHE A 186 17.69 7.24 -5.87
CA PHE A 186 16.45 6.71 -5.30
C PHE A 186 15.69 5.83 -6.29
N CYS A 187 15.66 6.17 -7.58
CA CYS A 187 15.03 5.34 -8.60
C CYS A 187 15.62 3.92 -8.59
N ARG A 188 16.95 3.80 -8.52
CA ARG A 188 17.61 2.49 -8.51
C ARG A 188 17.28 1.73 -7.23
N ALA A 189 17.38 2.38 -6.08
CA ALA A 189 17.10 1.76 -4.79
C ALA A 189 15.63 1.32 -4.65
N LEU A 190 14.69 2.12 -5.17
CA LEU A 190 13.25 1.89 -5.03
C LEU A 190 12.68 0.82 -5.97
N ARG A 191 13.31 0.59 -7.13
CA ARG A 191 12.84 -0.40 -8.13
C ARG A 191 12.74 -1.83 -7.57
N SER A 192 13.67 -2.24 -6.72
CA SER A 192 13.66 -3.55 -6.07
C SER A 192 13.36 -3.48 -4.56
N TYR A 193 12.98 -2.29 -4.06
CA TYR A 193 12.72 -2.08 -2.64
C TYR A 193 11.54 -2.91 -2.14
N VAL A 194 11.78 -3.70 -1.10
CA VAL A 194 10.78 -4.50 -0.39
C VAL A 194 10.25 -3.68 0.76
N GLY A 195 9.07 -3.10 0.55
CA GLY A 195 8.41 -2.30 1.57
C GLY A 195 7.33 -1.40 1.00
N ASN A 196 6.73 -0.61 1.91
CA ASN A 196 5.79 0.44 1.53
C ASN A 196 6.57 1.63 0.99
N ALA A 197 6.54 1.80 -0.33
CA ALA A 197 6.94 3.05 -1.00
C ALA A 197 5.70 3.67 -1.62
N THR A 198 4.69 3.93 -0.79
CA THR A 198 3.40 4.45 -1.18
C THR A 198 3.04 5.64 -0.31
N THR A 199 2.39 6.60 -0.93
CA THR A 199 1.64 7.65 -0.25
C THR A 199 0.22 7.62 -0.80
N TYR A 200 -0.69 8.42 -0.26
CA TYR A 200 -2.00 8.61 -0.84
C TYR A 200 -2.28 10.10 -1.05
N VAL A 201 -3.15 10.38 -2.00
CA VAL A 201 -3.67 11.71 -2.26
C VAL A 201 -5.18 11.63 -2.29
N GLU A 202 -5.82 12.62 -1.69
CA GLU A 202 -7.26 12.66 -1.57
C GLU A 202 -7.79 14.02 -2.03
N ARG A 203 -9.03 14.00 -2.48
CA ARG A 203 -9.85 15.19 -2.60
C ARG A 203 -11.26 14.85 -2.19
N GLU A 204 -11.79 15.70 -1.32
CA GLU A 204 -13.15 15.64 -0.85
C GLU A 204 -13.95 16.78 -1.46
N GLU A 205 -15.15 16.47 -1.95
CA GLU A 205 -16.07 17.43 -2.52
C GLU A 205 -17.49 17.21 -1.97
N PRO A 206 -18.33 18.25 -1.87
CA PRO A 206 -19.75 18.05 -1.61
C PRO A 206 -20.36 17.11 -2.66
N ALA A 207 -21.14 16.12 -2.24
CA ALA A 207 -21.70 15.12 -3.14
C ALA A 207 -22.49 15.76 -4.31
N ASP A 208 -23.31 16.76 -4.00
CA ASP A 208 -24.10 17.49 -5.00
C ASP A 208 -23.24 18.26 -6.01
N ALA A 209 -22.06 18.74 -5.59
CA ALA A 209 -21.13 19.43 -6.49
C ALA A 209 -20.52 18.46 -7.51
N VAL A 210 -20.14 17.25 -7.07
CA VAL A 210 -19.66 16.18 -7.96
C VAL A 210 -20.74 15.74 -8.93
N LEU A 211 -22.00 15.67 -8.48
CA LEU A 211 -23.14 15.28 -9.31
C LEU A 211 -23.47 16.30 -10.39
N LYS A 212 -23.41 17.60 -10.08
CA LYS A 212 -23.71 18.69 -11.02
C LYS A 212 -22.68 18.83 -12.14
N LYS A 213 -21.43 18.43 -11.92
CA LYS A 213 -20.35 18.53 -12.91
C LYS A 213 -20.47 17.48 -14.03
N PRO A 214 -20.18 17.81 -15.29
CA PRO A 214 -20.08 16.81 -16.35
C PRO A 214 -18.95 15.82 -16.07
N LEU A 215 -19.03 14.62 -16.66
CA LEU A 215 -18.06 13.54 -16.40
C LEU A 215 -16.62 13.97 -16.70
N GLY A 216 -16.40 14.73 -17.78
CA GLY A 216 -15.07 15.24 -18.14
C GLY A 216 -14.48 16.22 -17.13
N GLU A 217 -15.31 17.04 -16.48
CA GLU A 217 -14.84 17.90 -15.37
C GLU A 217 -14.45 17.07 -14.15
N VAL A 218 -15.23 16.04 -13.80
CA VAL A 218 -14.88 15.14 -12.69
C VAL A 218 -13.60 14.36 -13.00
N ALA A 219 -13.41 13.93 -14.24
CA ALA A 219 -12.18 13.29 -14.68
C ALA A 219 -10.97 14.24 -14.64
N ALA A 220 -11.16 15.52 -14.93
CA ALA A 220 -10.13 16.54 -14.74
C ALA A 220 -9.78 16.71 -13.25
N MET A 221 -10.78 16.76 -12.36
CA MET A 221 -10.55 16.79 -10.91
C MET A 221 -9.77 15.56 -10.45
N VAL A 222 -10.12 14.37 -10.92
CA VAL A 222 -9.38 13.12 -10.66
C VAL A 222 -7.91 13.23 -11.11
N ARG A 223 -7.68 13.74 -12.32
CA ARG A 223 -6.33 13.92 -12.85
C ARG A 223 -5.51 14.89 -12.00
N GLU A 224 -6.11 15.99 -11.55
CA GLU A 224 -5.47 16.95 -10.65
C GLU A 224 -5.04 16.28 -9.35
N VAL A 225 -5.94 15.51 -8.72
CA VAL A 225 -5.63 14.78 -7.48
C VAL A 225 -4.47 13.82 -7.68
N ALA A 226 -4.51 13.01 -8.73
CA ALA A 226 -3.42 12.11 -9.06
C ALA A 226 -2.10 12.86 -9.34
N ALA A 227 -2.15 14.11 -9.81
CA ALA A 227 -0.97 14.93 -10.08
C ALA A 227 -0.40 15.67 -8.85
N LYS A 228 -1.16 15.81 -7.74
CA LYS A 228 -0.80 16.65 -6.58
C LYS A 228 0.54 16.33 -5.88
N LEU A 229 1.19 15.20 -6.16
CA LEU A 229 2.48 14.90 -5.56
C LEU A 229 3.62 15.58 -6.33
N PRO A 230 4.38 16.49 -5.70
CA PRO A 230 5.60 17.01 -6.30
C PRO A 230 6.60 15.86 -6.48
N ALA A 231 7.22 15.79 -7.66
CA ALA A 231 8.39 14.94 -7.86
C ALA A 231 9.43 15.30 -6.80
N ALA A 232 9.89 14.34 -6.00
CA ALA A 232 10.96 14.55 -5.05
C ALA A 232 12.18 15.14 -5.79
N ARG A 233 12.44 16.44 -5.60
CA ARG A 233 13.62 17.10 -6.14
C ARG A 233 14.82 16.61 -5.35
N SER A 234 15.85 16.20 -6.08
CA SER A 234 17.10 15.66 -5.57
C SER A 234 17.64 16.53 -4.43
N ALA A 235 17.73 15.99 -3.21
CA ALA A 235 18.70 16.50 -2.25
C ALA A 235 20.08 16.05 -2.76
N SER A 236 20.96 17.00 -3.05
CA SER A 236 22.36 16.71 -3.32
C SER A 236 22.93 15.90 -2.15
N VAL A 237 23.41 14.69 -2.44
CA VAL A 237 24.25 13.95 -1.51
C VAL A 237 25.55 14.72 -1.38
N SER A 238 25.62 15.65 -0.42
CA SER A 238 26.92 16.09 0.07
C SER A 238 27.42 14.98 0.98
N ALA A 239 28.52 14.36 0.57
CA ALA A 239 29.24 13.37 1.36
C ALA A 239 29.83 14.05 2.61
N ALA A 240 28.98 14.29 3.62
CA ALA A 240 29.45 14.56 4.96
C ALA A 240 30.02 13.25 5.50
N ARG A 241 31.35 13.14 5.49
CA ARG A 241 32.11 12.07 6.14
C ARG A 241 31.57 11.88 7.54
N CYS A 242 31.19 10.64 7.90
CA CYS A 242 31.04 10.28 9.30
C CYS A 242 32.33 10.65 10.05
N PRO A 243 32.28 11.37 11.18
CA PRO A 243 33.41 11.39 12.09
C PRO A 243 33.66 9.94 12.58
N PRO A 244 34.92 9.50 12.72
CA PRO A 244 35.20 8.18 13.25
C PRO A 244 34.63 8.04 14.67
N PRO A 245 34.24 6.83 15.08
CA PRO A 245 33.76 6.60 16.44
C PRO A 245 34.86 7.00 17.45
N PRO A 246 34.48 7.51 18.64
CA PRO A 246 35.45 7.78 19.68
C PRO A 246 36.20 6.50 20.02
N ALA A 247 37.53 6.60 20.09
CA ALA A 247 38.40 5.49 20.48
C ALA A 247 37.88 4.90 21.80
N ALA A 248 37.46 3.64 21.74
CA ALA A 248 37.15 2.88 22.93
C ALA A 248 38.39 2.87 23.83
N LEU A 249 38.26 3.45 25.02
CA LEU A 249 39.18 3.26 26.13
C LEU A 249 39.24 1.75 26.40
N LEU A 250 40.31 1.12 25.92
CA LEU A 250 40.73 -0.21 26.30
C LEU A 250 41.00 -0.20 27.81
N ALA A 251 40.05 -0.69 28.61
CA ALA A 251 40.34 -1.14 29.96
C ALA A 251 41.17 -2.44 29.86
N PRO A 252 42.31 -2.56 30.54
CA PRO A 252 43.14 -3.75 30.47
C PRO A 252 42.46 -4.92 31.19
N ALA A 253 42.37 -6.05 30.49
CA ALA A 253 41.99 -7.33 31.05
C ALA A 253 42.96 -7.72 32.17
N LEU A 254 42.42 -7.92 33.37
CA LEU A 254 43.13 -8.52 34.49
C LEU A 254 43.48 -9.97 34.12
N ALA A 255 44.77 -10.23 34.01
CA ALA A 255 45.36 -11.54 33.86
C ALA A 255 44.99 -12.42 35.06
N GLY A 256 44.39 -13.59 34.78
CA GLY A 256 44.29 -14.68 35.74
C GLY A 256 45.66 -15.31 36.00
N PRO A 257 45.95 -15.81 37.21
CA PRO A 257 47.21 -16.47 37.52
C PRO A 257 47.28 -17.89 36.93
N PRO A 258 48.50 -18.42 36.67
CA PRO A 258 48.74 -19.68 35.97
C PRO A 258 48.58 -20.91 36.90
N PRO A 259 48.58 -22.14 36.35
CA PRO A 259 48.11 -23.32 37.07
C PRO A 259 49.19 -23.95 37.96
N CYS A 260 48.75 -24.52 39.07
CA CYS A 260 49.53 -25.45 39.90
C CYS A 260 48.67 -26.68 40.18
N TRP A 261 49.11 -27.83 39.66
CA TRP A 261 48.76 -29.24 39.94
C TRP A 261 47.31 -29.61 40.27
#